data_AF-A0A7K5RCK9-F1
#
_entry.id   AF-A0A7K5RCK9-F1
#
_cell.length_a   1.000
_cell.length_b   1.000
_cell.length_c   1.000
_cell.angle_alpha   90.00
_cell.angle_beta   90.00
_cell.angle_gamma   90.00
#
_symmetry.space_group_name_H-M   'P 1'
#
loop_
_entity.id
_entity.type
_entity.pdbx_description
1 polymer ?
#
loop_
_entity_poly.entity_id
_entity_poly.type
_entity_poly.pdbx_seq_one_letter_code
_entity_poly.pdbx_strand_id
1 'polypeptide(L)'
;AYGCGQPAVPPQLSSRVVGGEDAVAHSWPWQISLQYSRYGSWYHTCGGTLIAPQWVLTAAHCISSSLTYRVVLGKQDLSEDDEPGSVAVGVENMIVHEDWDS
;
A
#
# COMPACT_ATOMS: atom_id res chain seq x y z
N ALA A 1 -6.91 -13.43 -18.24
CA ALA A 1 -6.40 -13.23 -16.88
C ALA A 1 -5.43 -12.05 -16.93
N TYR A 2 -5.60 -11.04 -16.10
CA TYR A 2 -4.56 -10.03 -15.89
C TYR A 2 -3.41 -10.72 -15.15
N GLY A 3 -2.20 -10.71 -15.71
CA GLY A 3 -1.01 -11.27 -15.04
C GLY A 3 -0.58 -10.43 -13.83
N CYS A 4 0.46 -10.85 -13.12
CA CYS A 4 1.10 -10.04 -12.07
C CYS A 4 2.28 -9.23 -12.63
N GLY A 5 2.65 -8.14 -11.96
CA GLY A 5 3.83 -7.33 -12.31
C GLY A 5 3.74 -6.54 -13.62
N GLN A 6 2.56 -6.49 -14.26
CA GLN A 6 2.33 -5.75 -15.50
C GLN A 6 1.25 -4.70 -15.29
N PRO A 7 1.60 -3.41 -15.18
CA PRO A 7 0.63 -2.36 -14.98
C PRO A 7 -0.11 -2.03 -16.28
N ALA A 8 -1.39 -1.68 -16.18
CA ALA A 8 -2.16 -1.21 -17.34
C ALA A 8 -1.72 0.18 -17.79
N VAL A 9 -1.25 1.01 -16.85
CA VAL A 9 -0.64 2.32 -17.10
C VAL A 9 0.88 2.16 -16.96
N PRO A 10 1.69 2.36 -18.01
CA PRO A 10 3.13 2.21 -17.90
C PRO A 10 3.73 3.31 -17.01
N PRO A 11 4.68 3.00 -16.12
CA PRO A 11 5.40 4.02 -15.36
C PRO A 11 6.31 4.84 -16.28
N GLN A 12 6.52 6.10 -15.92
CA GLN A 12 7.63 6.88 -16.47
C GLN A 12 8.90 6.44 -15.75
N LEU A 13 9.85 5.89 -16.50
CA LEU A 13 11.11 5.38 -15.97
C LEU A 13 12.22 6.37 -16.28
N SER A 14 12.75 7.03 -15.24
CA SER A 14 14.02 7.74 -15.31
C SER A 14 15.18 6.79 -15.04
N SER A 15 16.31 7.00 -15.74
CA SER A 15 17.55 6.25 -15.49
C SER A 15 18.14 6.49 -14.09
N ARG A 16 17.72 7.56 -13.40
CA ARG A 16 18.19 7.90 -12.06
C ARG A 16 17.08 8.59 -11.26
N VAL A 17 16.82 8.10 -10.06
CA VAL A 17 15.94 8.75 -9.09
C VAL A 17 16.76 9.76 -8.28
N VAL A 18 16.70 11.04 -8.65
CA VAL A 18 17.32 12.15 -7.89
C VAL A 18 16.21 13.08 -7.45
N GLY A 19 15.94 13.17 -6.15
CA GLY A 19 14.79 13.93 -5.63
C GLY A 19 13.43 13.29 -5.92
N GLY A 20 13.38 12.29 -6.80
CA GLY A 20 12.15 11.63 -7.22
C GLY A 20 11.29 12.52 -8.13
N GLU A 21 10.22 11.93 -8.60
CA GLU A 21 9.13 12.61 -9.31
C GLU A 21 7.82 11.97 -8.87
N ASP A 22 6.72 12.71 -9.00
CA ASP A 22 5.40 12.16 -8.74
C ASP A 22 5.16 10.99 -9.71
N ALA A 23 4.73 9.85 -9.17
CA ALA A 23 4.43 8.70 -9.99
C ALA A 23 3.20 8.97 -10.87
N VAL A 24 3.23 8.45 -12.09
CA VAL A 24 2.04 8.44 -12.95
C VAL A 24 0.91 7.69 -12.25
N ALA A 25 -0.29 8.27 -12.21
CA ALA A 25 -1.47 7.67 -11.62
C ALA A 25 -1.63 6.19 -12.00
N HIS A 26 -1.77 5.33 -11.00
CA HIS A 26 -2.00 3.89 -11.15
C HIS A 26 -0.89 3.11 -11.90
N SER A 27 0.29 3.69 -12.14
CA SER A 27 1.40 3.02 -12.82
C SER A 27 2.12 1.96 -11.98
N TRP A 28 1.89 1.97 -10.67
CA TRP A 28 2.35 0.96 -9.71
C TRP A 28 1.14 0.37 -8.97
N PRO A 29 0.27 -0.41 -9.64
CA PRO A 29 -1.05 -0.77 -9.12
C PRO A 29 -1.01 -1.69 -7.89
N TRP A 30 0.14 -2.30 -7.61
CA TRP A 30 0.37 -3.11 -6.41
C TRP A 30 0.80 -2.29 -5.19
N GLN A 31 1.13 -1.00 -5.34
CA GLN A 31 1.47 -0.15 -4.20
C GLN A 31 0.24 0.05 -3.32
N ILE A 32 0.43 -0.15 -2.02
CA ILE A 32 -0.61 0.09 -1.01
C ILE A 32 -0.21 1.18 -0.03
N SER A 33 -1.21 1.80 0.58
CA SER A 33 -1.09 2.61 1.78
C SER A 33 -1.66 1.82 2.96
N LEU A 34 -0.79 1.40 3.88
CA LEU A 34 -1.19 0.77 5.13
C LEU A 34 -1.55 1.88 6.11
N GLN A 35 -2.78 1.84 6.61
CA GLN A 35 -3.30 2.86 7.51
C GLN A 35 -3.78 2.25 8.80
N TYR A 36 -3.58 2.95 9.91
CA TYR A 36 -4.10 2.56 11.21
C TYR A 36 -5.17 3.53 11.70
N SER A 37 -6.13 3.03 12.47
CA SER A 37 -7.18 3.86 13.07
C SER A 37 -6.70 4.51 14.36
N ARG A 38 -6.94 5.81 14.51
CA ARG A 38 -6.68 6.56 15.74
C ARG A 38 -7.71 7.68 15.88
N TYR A 39 -8.37 7.78 17.03
CA TYR A 39 -9.36 8.83 17.34
C TYR A 39 -10.47 9.00 16.27
N GLY A 40 -10.88 7.92 15.61
CA GLY A 40 -11.92 7.95 14.57
C GLY A 40 -11.42 8.33 13.17
N SER A 41 -10.13 8.59 13.00
CA SER A 41 -9.50 8.90 11.71
C SER A 41 -8.49 7.82 11.31
N TRP A 42 -8.17 7.76 10.02
CA TRP A 42 -7.20 6.81 9.46
C TRP A 42 -5.91 7.54 9.07
N TYR A 43 -4.78 6.99 9.47
CA TYR A 43 -3.47 7.60 9.22
C TYR A 43 -2.55 6.63 8.50
N HIS A 44 -1.91 7.09 7.43
CA HIS A 44 -0.85 6.34 6.77
C HIS A 44 0.33 6.12 7.73
N THR A 45 0.86 4.90 7.73
CA THR A 45 2.06 4.55 8.51
C THR A 45 3.14 3.90 7.67
N CYS A 46 2.77 3.06 6.72
CA CYS A 46 3.72 2.29 5.91
C CYS A 46 3.16 2.00 4.52
N GLY A 47 4.06 1.64 3.61
CA GLY A 47 3.71 1.03 2.34
C GLY A 47 3.56 -0.49 2.42
N GLY A 48 3.45 -1.10 1.25
CA GLY A 48 3.42 -2.54 1.05
C GLY A 48 3.13 -2.89 -0.41
N THR A 49 2.96 -4.17 -0.70
CA THR A 49 2.74 -4.66 -2.06
C THR A 49 1.62 -5.68 -2.09
N LEU A 50 0.62 -5.47 -2.95
CA LEU A 50 -0.38 -6.49 -3.27
C LEU A 50 0.30 -7.61 -4.07
N ILE A 51 0.42 -8.80 -3.47
CA ILE A 51 1.07 -9.97 -4.08
C ILE A 51 0.06 -11.01 -4.58
N ALA A 52 -1.17 -10.97 -4.05
CA ALA A 52 -2.32 -11.73 -4.53
C ALA A 52 -3.61 -10.97 -4.16
N PRO A 53 -4.79 -11.30 -4.72
CA PRO A 53 -6.01 -10.50 -4.58
C PRO A 53 -6.42 -10.14 -3.14
N GLN A 54 -6.01 -10.94 -2.14
CA GLN A 54 -6.30 -10.72 -0.72
C GLN A 54 -5.05 -10.78 0.16
N TRP A 55 -3.86 -10.65 -0.43
CA TRP A 55 -2.58 -10.74 0.28
C TRP A 55 -1.70 -9.54 -0.01
N VAL A 56 -1.32 -8.84 1.05
CA VAL A 56 -0.37 -7.73 1.01
C VAL A 56 0.89 -8.15 1.77
N LEU A 57 2.05 -7.90 1.15
CA LEU A 57 3.35 -8.00 1.79
C LEU A 57 3.77 -6.61 2.32
N THR A 58 4.24 -6.55 3.57
CA THR A 58 4.80 -5.34 4.20
C THR A 58 5.90 -5.72 5.19
N ALA A 59 6.54 -4.75 5.82
CA ALA A 59 7.57 -4.99 6.83
C ALA A 59 6.95 -5.35 8.19
N ALA A 60 7.59 -6.25 8.94
CA ALA A 60 7.12 -6.69 10.26
C ALA A 60 6.93 -5.53 11.25
N HIS A 61 7.86 -4.55 11.28
CA HIS A 61 7.77 -3.39 12.17
C HIS A 61 6.62 -2.42 11.85
N CYS A 62 5.93 -2.58 10.72
CA CYS A 62 4.79 -1.73 10.35
C CYS A 62 3.48 -2.15 11.00
N ILE A 63 3.41 -3.38 11.52
CA ILE A 63 2.18 -3.98 12.03
C ILE A 63 2.28 -4.28 13.53
N SER A 64 1.17 -4.07 14.24
CA SER A 64 1.05 -4.33 15.67
C SER A 64 -0.33 -4.88 16.00
N SER A 65 -0.42 -5.91 16.84
CA SER A 65 -1.70 -6.47 17.30
C SER A 65 -2.55 -5.48 18.12
N SER A 66 -1.96 -4.39 18.61
CA SER A 66 -2.67 -3.34 19.37
C SER A 66 -3.39 -2.31 18.49
N LEU A 67 -3.18 -2.33 17.17
CA LEU A 67 -3.75 -1.37 16.23
C LEU A 67 -4.74 -2.03 15.27
N THR A 68 -5.74 -1.26 14.84
CA THR A 68 -6.66 -1.67 13.78
C THR A 68 -6.19 -1.09 12.46
N TYR A 69 -6.03 -1.94 11.44
CA TYR A 69 -5.49 -1.54 10.15
C TYR A 69 -6.52 -1.64 9.01
N ARG A 70 -6.31 -0.81 7.99
CA ARG A 70 -6.86 -0.96 6.65
C ARG A 70 -5.76 -0.80 5.60
N VAL A 71 -5.96 -1.43 4.47
CA VAL A 71 -5.15 -1.29 3.25
C VAL A 71 -5.92 -0.41 2.29
N VAL A 72 -5.27 0.62 1.75
CA VAL A 72 -5.81 1.43 0.64
C VAL A 72 -5.01 1.14 -0.62
N LEU A 73 -5.71 0.70 -1.66
CA LEU A 73 -5.20 0.37 -3.00
C LEU A 73 -5.59 1.45 -4.00
N GLY A 74 -4.83 1.57 -5.10
CA GLY A 74 -5.19 2.42 -6.24
C GLY A 74 -5.03 3.93 -6.01
N LYS A 75 -4.44 4.33 -4.89
CA LYS A 75 -4.25 5.72 -4.46
C LYS A 75 -2.92 6.31 -4.94
N GLN A 76 -2.93 7.56 -5.36
CA GLN A 76 -1.73 8.36 -5.68
C GLN A 76 -1.51 9.48 -4.65
N ASP A 77 -2.57 10.14 -4.18
CA ASP A 77 -2.47 11.29 -3.25
C ASP A 77 -3.07 10.94 -1.88
N LEU A 78 -2.25 11.01 -0.83
CA LEU A 78 -2.65 10.72 0.54
C LEU A 78 -3.56 11.79 1.16
N SER A 79 -3.59 13.01 0.61
CA SER A 79 -4.39 14.12 1.11
C SER A 79 -5.83 14.12 0.61
N GLU A 80 -6.11 13.39 -0.48
CA GLU A 80 -7.43 13.29 -1.09
C GLU A 80 -8.19 12.09 -0.54
N ASP A 81 -9.18 12.24 0.34
CA ASP A 81 -9.85 11.09 0.97
C ASP A 81 -10.55 10.16 -0.05
N ASP A 82 -11.22 10.73 -1.05
CA ASP A 82 -12.06 10.03 -2.03
C ASP A 82 -11.45 10.06 -3.45
N GLU A 83 -10.23 9.53 -3.59
CA GLU A 83 -9.57 9.43 -4.90
C GLU A 83 -10.27 8.37 -5.79
N PRO A 84 -10.75 8.72 -7.00
CA PRO A 84 -11.40 7.79 -7.90
C PRO A 84 -10.53 6.57 -8.21
N GLY A 85 -11.11 5.37 -8.12
CA GLY A 85 -10.39 4.11 -8.34
C GLY A 85 -9.62 3.60 -7.12
N SER A 86 -9.58 4.36 -6.02
CA SER A 86 -9.05 3.86 -4.76
C SER A 86 -10.05 2.95 -4.03
N VAL A 87 -9.54 1.96 -3.32
CA VAL A 87 -10.34 1.02 -2.53
C VAL A 87 -9.71 0.83 -1.15
N ALA A 88 -10.51 1.01 -0.10
CA ALA A 88 -10.12 0.75 1.27
C ALA A 88 -10.67 -0.60 1.74
N VAL A 89 -9.80 -1.48 2.23
CA VAL A 89 -10.15 -2.83 2.70
C VAL A 89 -9.60 -3.05 4.10
N GLY A 90 -10.40 -3.59 5.01
CA GLY A 90 -9.97 -3.95 6.37
C GLY A 90 -8.99 -5.12 6.36
N VAL A 91 -8.06 -5.14 7.32
CA VAL A 91 -7.14 -6.27 7.51
C VAL A 91 -7.78 -7.30 8.43
N GLU A 92 -7.89 -8.55 7.96
CA GLU A 92 -8.45 -9.66 8.75
C GLU A 92 -7.38 -10.32 9.64
N ASN A 93 -6.21 -10.62 9.08
CA ASN A 93 -5.11 -11.29 9.77
C ASN A 93 -3.76 -10.65 9.43
N MET A 94 -2.83 -10.73 10.36
CA MET A 94 -1.47 -10.23 10.23
C MET A 94 -0.50 -11.36 10.58
N ILE A 95 0.40 -11.70 9.66
CA ILE A 95 1.38 -12.78 9.82
C ILE A 95 2.77 -12.15 9.83
N VAL A 96 3.42 -12.17 11.00
CA VAL A 96 4.80 -11.72 11.18
C VAL A 96 5.72 -12.94 11.02
N HIS A 97 6.85 -12.76 10.36
CA HIS A 97 7.86 -13.82 10.23
C HIS A 97 8.32 -14.28 11.63
N GLU A 98 8.40 -15.59 11.86
CA GLU A 98 8.69 -16.15 13.18
C GLU A 98 10.06 -15.75 13.74
N ASP A 99 11.05 -15.57 12.86
CA ASP A 99 12.40 -15.09 13.21
C ASP A 99 12.56 -13.55 13.19
N TRP A 100 11.46 -12.79 13.12
CA TRP A 100 11.56 -11.33 13.23
C TRP A 100 12.01 -10.92 14.63
N ASP A 101 13.11 -10.18 14.70
CA ASP A 101 13.64 -9.56 15.93
C ASP A 101 13.67 -8.04 15.75
N SER A 102 13.12 -7.33 16.74
CA SER A 102 12.79 -5.90 16.66
C SER A 102 13.96 -4.98 16.98
#